data_AF-A0A0D2AX09-F1
#
_entry.id   AF-A0A0D2AX09-F1
#
_cell.length_a   1.000
_cell.length_b   1.000
_cell.length_c   1.000
_cell.angle_alpha   90.00
_cell.angle_beta   90.00
_cell.angle_gamma   90.00
#
_symmetry.space_group_name_H-M   'P 1'
#
loop_
_entity.id
_entity.type
_entity.pdbx_description
1 polymer ?
#
loop_
_entity_poly.entity_id
_entity_poly.type
_entity_poly.pdbx_seq_one_letter_code
_entity_poly.pdbx_strand_id
1 'polypeptide(L)'
;MPEQADQPSYFSLWNFVKQRNAALSSMSQLTMESPLRNDLPLYPSLPFSIKVCESLSKVSSAFNDMAIAGQLSIQMIGIIATLSTMMKNESGGSLGLGSPSTSSPASSGPNSPSERNLLHIIADLRCLSMLGTVPIEHLLCHGLIGFCLRLHFREEKLGDDFDEIIQGLEDTLVGRGKPRPQQDLEKFYKEHKDCLLWIAFAAADALEMSPPFSRKSMVLEQTLDRYPTETSRWETLDKILRRFLWNDFLAQHWKRRWEVATRRRLKAR
;
A
#
# COMPACT_ATOMS: atom_id res chain seq x y z
N MET A 1 11.09 52.44 10.44
CA MET A 1 12.14 51.71 11.20
C MET A 1 11.83 50.24 11.12
N PRO A 2 12.67 49.40 10.49
CA PRO A 2 12.42 47.96 10.42
C PRO A 2 13.11 47.23 11.58
N GLU A 3 12.34 46.35 12.23
CA GLU A 3 12.74 45.42 13.29
C GLU A 3 13.87 44.50 12.82
N GLN A 4 15.02 44.57 13.50
CA GLN A 4 16.12 43.62 13.33
C GLN A 4 15.74 42.30 13.98
N ALA A 5 15.44 41.29 13.15
CA ALA A 5 15.25 39.93 13.61
C ALA A 5 16.56 39.36 14.18
N ASP A 6 16.50 38.80 15.38
CA ASP A 6 17.61 38.21 16.12
C ASP A 6 18.32 37.07 15.35
N GLN A 7 19.42 37.42 14.68
CA GLN A 7 20.39 36.51 14.07
C GLN A 7 20.88 35.34 14.96
N PRO A 8 21.09 35.47 16.29
CA PRO A 8 21.59 34.36 17.10
C PRO A 8 20.55 33.22 17.27
N SER A 9 19.26 33.52 17.21
CA SER A 9 18.19 32.52 17.30
C SER A 9 18.13 31.65 16.05
N TYR A 10 18.23 32.28 14.87
CA TYR A 10 18.30 31.57 13.59
C TYR A 10 19.52 30.65 13.49
N PHE A 11 20.68 31.13 13.94
CA PHE A 11 21.92 30.33 13.93
C PHE A 11 21.85 29.14 14.90
N SER A 12 21.22 29.32 16.06
CA SER A 12 20.99 28.25 17.04
C SER A 12 20.02 27.20 16.51
N LEU A 13 18.93 27.62 15.84
CA LEU A 13 17.98 26.73 15.16
C LEU A 13 18.66 25.95 14.03
N TRP A 14 19.50 26.62 13.23
CA TRP A 14 20.23 25.98 12.15
C TRP A 14 21.22 24.94 12.66
N ASN A 15 21.95 25.23 13.74
CA ASN A 15 22.88 24.28 14.35
C ASN A 15 22.14 23.10 15.00
N PHE A 16 20.98 23.34 15.61
CA PHE A 16 20.13 22.27 16.14
C PHE A 16 19.62 21.34 15.02
N VAL A 17 19.12 21.91 13.92
CA VAL A 17 18.67 21.14 12.74
C VAL A 17 19.84 20.35 12.14
N LYS A 18 21.03 20.97 12.04
CA LYS A 18 22.23 20.33 11.49
C LYS A 18 22.74 19.18 12.38
N GLN A 19 22.77 19.38 13.71
CA GLN A 19 23.14 18.33 14.66
C GLN A 19 22.13 17.18 14.67
N ARG A 20 20.83 17.49 14.61
CA ARG A 20 19.77 16.49 14.53
C ARG A 20 19.87 15.69 13.23
N ASN A 21 20.12 16.33 12.10
CA ASN A 21 20.32 15.65 10.81
C ASN A 21 21.61 14.80 10.78
N ALA A 22 22.69 15.26 11.41
CA ALA A 22 23.91 14.49 11.55
C ALA A 22 23.72 13.26 12.47
N ALA A 23 22.96 13.40 13.56
CA ALA A 23 22.62 12.31 14.47
C ALA A 23 21.68 11.28 13.80
N LEU A 24 20.69 11.73 13.02
CA LEU A 24 19.83 10.88 12.20
C LEU A 24 20.61 10.15 11.10
N SER A 25 21.57 10.83 10.47
CA SER A 25 22.46 10.21 9.48
C SER A 25 23.35 9.14 10.11
N SER A 26 23.85 9.38 11.33
CA SER A 26 24.66 8.39 12.07
C SER A 26 23.84 7.23 12.61
N MET A 27 22.57 7.43 13.01
CA MET A 27 21.68 6.35 13.45
C MET A 27 21.14 5.51 12.30
N SER A 28 21.04 6.05 11.09
CA SER A 28 20.57 5.30 9.91
C SER A 28 21.49 4.14 9.49
N GLN A 29 22.72 4.09 10.01
CA GLN A 29 23.69 3.03 9.71
C GLN A 29 23.56 1.79 10.60
N LEU A 30 22.85 1.85 11.72
CA LEU A 30 22.72 0.73 12.64
C LEU A 30 21.24 0.34 12.82
N THR A 31 20.98 -0.97 12.75
CA THR A 31 19.75 -1.66 13.18
C THR A 31 18.46 -1.46 12.36
N MET A 32 18.24 -2.37 11.40
CA MET A 32 16.91 -2.70 10.83
C MET A 32 16.50 -4.11 11.30
N GLU A 33 16.32 -4.30 12.62
CA GLU A 33 15.80 -5.58 13.16
C GLU A 33 14.32 -5.50 13.58
N SER A 34 13.65 -4.37 13.35
CA SER A 34 12.19 -4.29 13.40
C SER A 34 11.72 -3.08 12.57
N PRO A 35 10.75 -3.23 11.65
CA PRO A 35 10.31 -2.15 10.75
C PRO A 35 9.79 -0.91 11.48
N LEU A 36 9.35 -1.04 12.73
CA LEU A 36 8.65 0.01 13.47
C LEU A 36 9.40 0.53 14.71
N ARG A 37 10.71 0.29 14.82
CA ARG A 37 11.51 0.78 15.97
C ARG A 37 11.58 2.30 16.10
N ASN A 38 11.16 3.04 15.07
CA ASN A 38 11.16 4.51 15.07
C ASN A 38 9.74 5.03 15.29
N ASP A 39 9.57 5.98 16.21
CA ASP A 39 8.30 6.65 16.49
C ASP A 39 7.77 7.49 15.30
N LEU A 40 8.58 7.65 14.24
CA LEU A 40 8.24 8.43 13.05
C LEU A 40 8.70 7.72 11.74
N PRO A 41 7.94 7.84 10.63
CA PRO A 41 8.34 7.34 9.33
C PRO A 41 9.58 8.10 8.83
N LEU A 42 10.57 7.37 8.31
CA LEU A 42 11.81 7.95 7.80
C LEU A 42 11.81 7.94 6.28
N TYR A 43 11.97 9.09 5.63
CA TYR A 43 12.02 9.18 4.17
C TYR A 43 13.46 9.13 3.67
N PRO A 44 13.73 8.41 2.58
CA PRO A 44 15.07 8.31 2.03
C PRO A 44 15.53 9.68 1.51
N SER A 45 16.80 10.00 1.74
CA SER A 45 17.45 11.20 1.21
C SER A 45 18.68 10.79 0.41
N LEU A 46 19.07 11.62 -0.56
CA LEU A 46 20.26 11.37 -1.35
C LEU A 46 21.52 11.76 -0.57
N PRO A 47 22.59 10.95 -0.64
CA PRO A 47 22.68 9.66 -1.33
C PRO A 47 21.96 8.53 -0.58
N PHE A 48 21.31 7.62 -1.31
CA PHE A 48 20.62 6.47 -0.70
C PHE A 48 21.60 5.49 -0.07
N SER A 49 21.19 4.89 1.07
CA SER A 49 21.97 3.83 1.71
C SER A 49 21.92 2.54 0.91
N ILE A 50 22.96 1.71 1.04
CA ILE A 50 23.04 0.41 0.35
C ILE A 50 21.80 -0.46 0.65
N LYS A 51 21.32 -0.44 1.90
CA LYS A 51 20.11 -1.18 2.32
C LYS A 51 18.84 -0.70 1.61
N VAL A 52 18.69 0.62 1.47
CA VAL A 52 17.56 1.19 0.72
C VAL A 52 17.65 0.79 -0.75
N CYS A 53 18.83 0.90 -1.36
CA CYS A 53 19.04 0.45 -2.74
C CYS A 53 18.73 -1.05 -2.93
N GLU A 54 19.11 -1.89 -1.98
CA GLU A 54 18.80 -3.32 -2.01
C GLU A 54 17.28 -3.58 -1.95
N SER A 55 16.55 -2.93 -1.04
CA SER A 55 15.09 -3.04 -1.00
C SER A 55 14.45 -2.50 -2.28
N LEU A 56 14.94 -1.37 -2.81
CA LEU A 56 14.46 -0.78 -4.05
C LEU A 56 14.69 -1.66 -5.28
N SER A 57 15.69 -2.54 -5.26
CA SER A 57 15.90 -3.54 -6.32
C SER A 57 14.82 -4.65 -6.34
N LYS A 58 14.09 -4.82 -5.24
CA LYS A 58 13.08 -5.87 -5.06
C LYS A 58 11.66 -5.38 -5.34
N VAL A 59 11.39 -4.08 -5.18
CA VAL A 59 10.07 -3.47 -5.42
C VAL A 59 9.76 -3.30 -6.91
N SER A 60 8.48 -3.15 -7.24
CA SER A 60 8.05 -2.86 -8.61
C SER A 60 8.45 -1.44 -9.04
N SER A 61 8.51 -1.19 -10.36
CA SER A 61 8.97 0.08 -10.90
C SER A 61 8.16 1.28 -10.42
N ALA A 62 6.83 1.17 -10.32
CA ALA A 62 6.01 2.29 -9.84
C ALA A 62 6.30 2.66 -8.38
N PHE A 63 6.54 1.67 -7.50
CA PHE A 63 6.92 1.96 -6.12
C PHE A 63 8.35 2.50 -6.03
N ASN A 64 9.25 2.07 -6.92
CA ASN A 64 10.59 2.63 -7.01
C ASN A 64 10.54 4.13 -7.36
N ASP A 65 9.77 4.50 -8.38
CA ASP A 65 9.58 5.91 -8.80
C ASP A 65 9.04 6.76 -7.64
N MET A 66 8.05 6.25 -6.89
CA MET A 66 7.50 6.93 -5.71
C MET A 66 8.51 7.07 -4.57
N ALA A 67 9.32 6.04 -4.32
CA ALA A 67 10.37 6.10 -3.31
C ALA A 67 11.45 7.15 -3.65
N ILE A 68 11.88 7.20 -4.92
CA ILE A 68 12.84 8.19 -5.40
C ILE A 68 12.26 9.61 -5.29
N ALA A 69 10.95 9.78 -5.53
CA ALA A 69 10.24 11.03 -5.34
C ALA A 69 10.06 11.43 -3.85
N GLY A 70 10.57 10.63 -2.90
CA GLY A 70 10.44 10.90 -1.47
C GLY A 70 9.03 10.70 -0.93
N GLN A 71 8.20 9.92 -1.62
CA GLN A 71 6.79 9.69 -1.28
C GLN A 71 6.57 8.42 -0.46
N LEU A 72 7.61 7.61 -0.26
CA LEU A 72 7.57 6.38 0.54
C LEU A 72 8.65 6.42 1.61
N SER A 73 8.27 6.08 2.84
CA SER A 73 9.21 5.89 3.92
C SER A 73 10.05 4.61 3.71
N ILE A 74 11.21 4.55 4.35
CA ILE A 74 12.08 3.38 4.38
C ILE A 74 11.33 2.17 4.94
N GLN A 75 10.45 2.38 5.91
CA GLN A 75 9.57 1.35 6.47
C GLN A 75 8.64 0.78 5.40
N MET A 76 7.94 1.65 4.67
CA MET A 76 7.05 1.25 3.58
C MET A 76 7.80 0.54 2.45
N ILE A 77 8.98 1.04 2.06
CA ILE A 77 9.83 0.40 1.05
C ILE A 77 10.21 -1.02 1.50
N GLY A 78 10.57 -1.19 2.79
CA GLY A 78 10.86 -2.50 3.37
C GLY A 78 9.67 -3.46 3.30
N ILE A 79 8.47 -2.99 3.68
CA ILE A 79 7.23 -3.78 3.62
C ILE A 79 6.92 -4.21 2.17
N ILE A 80 6.98 -3.28 1.22
CA ILE A 80 6.72 -3.55 -0.20
C ILE A 80 7.76 -4.53 -0.77
N ALA A 81 9.03 -4.41 -0.39
CA ALA A 81 10.08 -5.33 -0.81
C ALA A 81 9.80 -6.76 -0.30
N THR A 82 9.42 -6.90 0.97
CA THR A 82 9.01 -8.19 1.54
C THR A 82 7.82 -8.78 0.77
N LEU A 83 6.75 -8.01 0.57
CA LEU A 83 5.58 -8.45 -0.21
C LEU A 83 5.96 -8.86 -1.63
N SER A 84 6.83 -8.10 -2.29
CA SER A 84 7.30 -8.40 -3.66
C SER A 84 8.06 -9.72 -3.73
N THR A 85 8.86 -10.04 -2.71
CA THR A 85 9.56 -11.33 -2.63
C THR A 85 8.62 -12.49 -2.35
N MET A 86 7.62 -12.31 -1.49
CA MET A 86 6.59 -13.32 -1.21
C MET A 86 5.83 -13.69 -2.49
N MET A 87 5.43 -12.69 -3.28
CA MET A 87 4.70 -12.92 -4.54
C MET A 87 5.52 -13.66 -5.59
N LYS A 88 6.83 -13.38 -5.69
CA LYS A 88 7.73 -14.12 -6.61
C LYS A 88 7.86 -15.58 -6.20
N ASN A 89 7.97 -15.86 -4.91
CA ASN A 89 8.12 -17.22 -4.40
C ASN A 89 6.85 -18.08 -4.60
N GLU A 90 5.66 -17.49 -4.46
CA GLU A 90 4.41 -18.17 -4.75
C GLU A 90 4.24 -18.50 -6.24
N SER A 91 4.71 -17.63 -7.14
CA SER A 91 4.66 -17.87 -8.58
C SER A 91 5.67 -18.91 -9.09
N GLY A 92 6.74 -19.18 -8.33
CA GLY A 92 7.73 -20.22 -8.62
C GLY A 92 7.34 -21.62 -8.12
N GLY A 93 6.32 -21.71 -7.26
CA GLY A 93 5.71 -22.96 -6.82
C GLY A 93 4.71 -23.46 -7.84
N SER A 94 5.20 -24.12 -8.89
CA SER A 94 4.37 -24.88 -9.83
C SER A 94 3.33 -25.71 -9.08
N LEU A 95 2.09 -25.66 -9.55
CA LEU A 95 1.06 -26.67 -9.34
C LEU A 95 1.69 -28.06 -9.47
N GLY A 96 2.02 -28.68 -8.34
CA GLY A 96 2.39 -30.08 -8.24
C GLY A 96 1.15 -30.94 -8.37
N LEU A 97 0.56 -30.96 -9.57
CA LEU A 97 -0.46 -31.93 -9.93
C LEU A 97 0.25 -33.27 -10.16
N GLY A 98 0.18 -34.16 -9.17
CA GLY A 98 0.29 -35.61 -9.34
C GLY A 98 1.69 -36.20 -9.58
N SER A 99 2.28 -36.76 -8.53
CA SER A 99 2.91 -38.09 -8.65
C SER A 99 2.71 -38.86 -7.33
N PRO A 100 2.17 -40.09 -7.36
CA PRO A 100 1.77 -40.83 -6.17
C PRO A 100 2.96 -41.60 -5.60
N SER A 101 3.39 -41.30 -4.38
CA SER A 101 4.24 -42.20 -3.61
C SER A 101 4.07 -41.97 -2.11
N THR A 102 3.43 -42.98 -1.50
CA THR A 102 3.64 -43.47 -0.12
C THR A 102 3.31 -42.55 1.06
N SER A 103 2.07 -42.71 1.54
CA SER A 103 1.69 -42.91 2.94
C SER A 103 2.41 -42.09 4.02
N SER A 104 1.80 -40.97 4.41
CA SER A 104 1.70 -40.53 5.81
C SER A 104 0.55 -39.52 5.93
N PRO A 105 -0.31 -39.60 6.96
CA PRO A 105 -1.36 -38.61 7.19
C PRO A 105 -0.69 -37.35 7.77
N ALA A 106 -0.27 -36.45 6.91
CA ALA A 106 0.13 -35.11 7.34
C ALA A 106 -1.14 -34.36 7.72
N SER A 107 -1.35 -34.26 9.03
CA SER A 107 -2.27 -33.31 9.65
C SER A 107 -2.10 -31.93 9.00
N SER A 108 -3.18 -31.42 8.44
CA SER A 108 -3.34 -30.00 8.14
C SER A 108 -3.33 -29.22 9.47
N GLY A 109 -2.13 -28.90 9.96
CA GLY A 109 -1.94 -28.00 11.09
C GLY A 109 -2.33 -26.57 10.71
N PRO A 110 -2.77 -25.75 11.67
CA PRO A 110 -3.24 -24.40 11.39
C PRO A 110 -2.06 -23.48 11.05
N ASN A 111 -2.19 -22.85 9.89
CA ASN A 111 -1.49 -21.67 9.38
C ASN A 111 -0.07 -21.92 8.85
N SER A 112 0.08 -21.76 7.54
CA SER A 112 1.38 -21.76 6.86
C SER A 112 2.25 -20.57 7.32
N PRO A 113 3.59 -20.67 7.31
CA PRO A 113 4.46 -19.54 7.69
C PRO A 113 4.28 -18.31 6.79
N SER A 114 3.77 -18.48 5.56
CA SER A 114 3.43 -17.37 4.65
C SER A 114 2.20 -16.60 5.14
N GLU A 115 1.16 -17.30 5.62
CA GLU A 115 -0.06 -16.68 6.17
C GLU A 115 0.22 -15.87 7.43
N ARG A 116 1.02 -16.42 8.37
CA ARG A 116 1.42 -15.68 9.58
C ARG A 116 2.19 -14.39 9.25
N ASN A 117 2.93 -14.38 8.14
CA ASN A 117 3.69 -13.21 7.70
C ASN A 117 2.78 -12.09 7.18
N LEU A 118 1.69 -12.41 6.47
CA LEU A 118 0.73 -11.41 5.98
C LEU A 118 -0.01 -10.68 7.11
N LEU A 119 -0.41 -11.39 8.17
CA LEU A 119 -1.04 -10.77 9.35
C LEU A 119 -0.09 -9.83 10.09
N HIS A 120 1.20 -10.19 10.17
CA HIS A 120 2.22 -9.30 10.74
C HIS A 120 2.40 -8.04 9.89
N ILE A 121 2.46 -8.18 8.57
CA ILE A 121 2.51 -7.04 7.64
C ILE A 121 1.27 -6.15 7.78
N ILE A 122 0.08 -6.72 7.95
CA ILE A 122 -1.15 -5.95 8.20
C ILE A 122 -1.02 -5.14 9.50
N ALA A 123 -0.52 -5.75 10.58
CA ALA A 123 -0.28 -5.04 11.84
C ALA A 123 0.76 -3.91 11.66
N ASP A 124 1.83 -4.15 10.90
CA ASP A 124 2.85 -3.14 10.64
C ASP A 124 2.31 -1.95 9.83
N LEU A 125 1.53 -2.23 8.78
CA LEU A 125 0.88 -1.21 7.95
C LEU A 125 -0.13 -0.38 8.73
N ARG A 126 -0.84 -1.00 9.68
CA ARG A 126 -1.76 -0.31 10.60
C ARG A 126 -1.01 0.61 11.55
N CYS A 127 0.10 0.15 12.12
CA CYS A 127 0.94 1.02 12.95
C CYS A 127 1.45 2.19 12.10
N LEU A 128 1.96 1.92 10.90
CA LEU A 128 2.48 2.95 9.99
C LEU A 128 1.40 3.96 9.54
N SER A 129 0.16 3.53 9.31
CA SER A 129 -0.94 4.45 8.94
C SER A 129 -1.32 5.41 10.06
N MET A 130 -1.09 5.03 11.32
CA MET A 130 -1.28 5.88 12.50
C MET A 130 -0.13 6.87 12.72
N LEU A 131 1.02 6.65 12.05
CA LEU A 131 2.13 7.59 12.06
C LEU A 131 1.87 8.74 11.06
N GLY A 132 2.52 9.89 11.30
CA GLY A 132 2.44 11.07 10.44
C GLY A 132 3.11 10.87 9.07
N THR A 133 2.51 10.03 8.23
CA THR A 133 2.95 9.70 6.87
C THR A 133 2.49 10.74 5.86
N VAL A 134 3.16 10.79 4.70
CA VAL A 134 2.71 11.60 3.57
C VAL A 134 1.37 11.08 3.03
N PRO A 135 0.50 11.94 2.45
CA PRO A 135 -0.88 11.56 2.14
C PRO A 135 -1.02 10.34 1.22
N ILE A 136 -0.19 10.22 0.18
CA ILE A 136 -0.26 9.08 -0.74
C ILE A 136 0.20 7.78 -0.05
N GLU A 137 1.20 7.85 0.84
CA GLU A 137 1.65 6.70 1.61
C GLU A 137 0.59 6.23 2.60
N HIS A 138 -0.10 7.18 3.25
CA HIS A 138 -1.23 6.86 4.13
C HIS A 138 -2.34 6.10 3.40
N LEU A 139 -2.70 6.55 2.18
CA LEU A 139 -3.66 5.82 1.33
C LEU A 139 -3.11 4.46 0.90
N LEU A 140 -1.81 4.40 0.61
CA LEU A 140 -1.14 3.16 0.22
C LEU A 140 -1.13 2.12 1.35
N CYS A 141 -0.99 2.52 2.62
CA CYS A 141 -1.15 1.62 3.76
C CYS A 141 -2.49 0.87 3.69
N HIS A 142 -3.58 1.58 3.44
CA HIS A 142 -4.92 1.00 3.36
C HIS A 142 -5.07 0.09 2.14
N GLY A 143 -4.55 0.49 0.98
CA GLY A 143 -4.51 -0.36 -0.21
C GLY A 143 -3.74 -1.66 0.02
N LEU A 144 -2.56 -1.59 0.65
CA LEU A 144 -1.74 -2.75 0.98
C LEU A 144 -2.39 -3.65 2.05
N ILE A 145 -3.06 -3.07 3.03
CA ILE A 145 -3.86 -3.83 4.01
C ILE A 145 -4.94 -4.64 3.27
N GLY A 146 -5.70 -4.00 2.37
CA GLY A 146 -6.71 -4.70 1.58
C GLY A 146 -6.12 -5.82 0.72
N PHE A 147 -4.99 -5.55 0.07
CA PHE A 147 -4.22 -6.54 -0.69
C PHE A 147 -3.80 -7.75 0.17
N CYS A 148 -3.21 -7.50 1.34
CA CYS A 148 -2.76 -8.55 2.26
C CYS A 148 -3.93 -9.37 2.82
N LEU A 149 -5.05 -8.73 3.18
CA LEU A 149 -6.26 -9.42 3.65
C LEU A 149 -6.78 -10.37 2.57
N ARG A 150 -6.84 -9.90 1.32
CA ARG A 150 -7.31 -10.73 0.21
C ARG A 150 -6.40 -11.92 -0.08
N LEU A 151 -5.09 -11.74 0.00
CA LEU A 151 -4.16 -12.85 -0.16
C LEU A 151 -4.24 -13.86 0.98
N HIS A 152 -4.42 -13.39 2.22
CA HIS A 152 -4.50 -14.24 3.40
C HIS A 152 -5.75 -15.11 3.38
N PHE A 153 -6.93 -14.51 3.16
CA PHE A 153 -8.22 -15.21 3.24
C PHE A 153 -8.68 -15.80 1.90
N ARG A 154 -8.05 -15.44 0.78
CA ARG A 154 -8.40 -15.88 -0.58
C ARG A 154 -9.89 -15.67 -0.88
N GLU A 155 -10.69 -16.73 -0.91
CA GLU A 155 -12.13 -16.67 -1.20
C GLU A 155 -13.02 -16.67 0.06
N GLU A 156 -12.42 -16.82 1.24
CA GLU A 156 -13.14 -16.83 2.51
C GLU A 156 -13.66 -15.44 2.89
N LYS A 157 -14.75 -15.43 3.65
CA LYS A 157 -15.29 -14.20 4.21
C LYS A 157 -14.42 -13.75 5.38
N LEU A 158 -14.28 -12.44 5.51
CA LEU A 158 -13.64 -11.86 6.69
C LEU A 158 -14.53 -12.11 7.91
N GLY A 159 -13.90 -12.51 9.02
CA GLY A 159 -14.56 -12.51 10.32
C GLY A 159 -14.75 -11.10 10.85
N ASP A 160 -15.69 -10.95 11.78
CA ASP A 160 -16.10 -9.66 12.37
C ASP A 160 -14.91 -8.92 13.04
N ASP A 161 -13.86 -9.63 13.47
CA ASP A 161 -12.63 -9.07 14.05
C ASP A 161 -11.91 -8.06 13.11
N PHE A 162 -12.20 -8.11 11.81
CA PHE A 162 -11.59 -7.27 10.81
C PHE A 162 -12.48 -6.11 10.36
N ASP A 163 -13.71 -6.00 10.86
CA ASP A 163 -14.66 -4.97 10.43
C ASP A 163 -14.14 -3.56 10.70
N GLU A 164 -13.43 -3.33 11.81
CA GLU A 164 -12.77 -2.05 12.08
C GLU A 164 -11.67 -1.73 11.03
N ILE A 165 -10.93 -2.74 10.55
CA ILE A 165 -9.95 -2.52 9.47
C ILE A 165 -10.66 -2.05 8.20
N ILE A 166 -11.71 -2.79 7.84
CA ILE A 166 -12.46 -2.63 6.60
C ILE A 166 -13.20 -1.29 6.61
N GLN A 167 -13.79 -0.91 7.73
CA GLN A 167 -14.40 0.39 7.92
C GLN A 167 -13.38 1.51 7.77
N GLY A 168 -12.21 1.42 8.43
CA GLY A 168 -11.16 2.45 8.30
C GLY A 168 -10.66 2.61 6.85
N LEU A 169 -10.62 1.52 6.09
CA LEU A 169 -10.26 1.51 4.67
C LEU A 169 -11.35 2.18 3.80
N GLU A 170 -12.64 1.92 4.06
CA GLU A 170 -13.74 2.64 3.39
C GLU A 170 -13.72 4.13 3.75
N ASP A 171 -13.67 4.46 5.03
CA ASP A 171 -13.70 5.83 5.54
C ASP A 171 -12.52 6.65 5.01
N THR A 172 -11.35 6.05 4.83
CA THR A 172 -10.17 6.75 4.30
C THR A 172 -10.27 7.00 2.79
N LEU A 173 -10.88 6.09 2.03
CA LEU A 173 -10.93 6.15 0.56
C LEU A 173 -12.18 6.87 0.02
N VAL A 174 -13.31 6.72 0.70
CA VAL A 174 -14.56 7.45 0.45
C VAL A 174 -14.56 8.79 1.16
N GLY A 175 -13.81 8.88 2.27
CA GLY A 175 -13.75 10.02 3.16
C GLY A 175 -13.63 11.36 2.45
N ARG A 176 -14.64 12.19 2.66
CA ARG A 176 -14.57 13.64 2.45
C ARG A 176 -13.63 14.22 3.52
N GLY A 177 -12.32 14.04 3.32
CA GLY A 177 -11.31 14.67 4.15
C GLY A 177 -11.52 16.18 4.23
N LYS A 178 -10.86 16.83 5.19
CA LYS A 178 -10.89 18.30 5.36
C LYS A 178 -10.71 18.98 3.99
N PRO A 179 -11.48 20.04 3.68
CA PRO A 179 -11.43 20.69 2.39
C PRO A 179 -10.01 21.19 2.12
N ARG A 180 -9.27 20.45 1.29
CA ARG A 180 -8.08 21.00 0.65
C ARG A 180 -8.54 22.05 -0.37
N PRO A 181 -7.73 23.07 -0.63
CA PRO A 181 -7.91 23.90 -1.80
C PRO A 181 -8.09 22.99 -3.03
N GLN A 182 -9.16 23.18 -3.78
CA GLN A 182 -9.55 22.28 -4.87
C GLN A 182 -8.41 22.03 -5.87
N GLN A 183 -7.60 23.07 -6.12
CA GLN A 183 -6.44 23.01 -7.02
C GLN A 183 -5.34 22.04 -6.53
N ASP A 184 -5.04 22.03 -5.23
CA ASP A 184 -4.03 21.12 -4.66
C ASP A 184 -4.54 19.67 -4.68
N LEU A 185 -5.85 19.49 -4.51
CA LEU A 185 -6.50 18.19 -4.55
C LEU A 185 -6.53 17.61 -5.98
N GLU A 186 -6.86 18.42 -6.98
CA GLU A 186 -6.80 18.01 -8.39
C GLU A 186 -5.37 17.67 -8.83
N LYS A 187 -4.38 18.46 -8.40
CA LYS A 187 -2.96 18.16 -8.63
C LYS A 187 -2.57 16.83 -8.01
N PHE A 188 -2.93 16.60 -6.75
CA PHE A 188 -2.67 15.34 -6.04
C PHE A 188 -3.28 14.14 -6.78
N TYR A 189 -4.55 14.23 -7.18
CA TYR A 189 -5.22 13.14 -7.91
C TYR A 189 -4.57 12.86 -9.26
N LYS A 190 -4.16 13.90 -9.98
CA LYS A 190 -3.48 13.74 -11.27
C LYS A 190 -2.09 13.14 -11.13
N GLU A 191 -1.33 13.57 -10.12
CA GLU A 191 0.04 13.11 -9.85
C GLU A 191 0.08 11.63 -9.45
N HIS A 192 -0.87 11.20 -8.60
CA HIS A 192 -0.87 9.84 -8.06
C HIS A 192 -1.91 8.91 -8.69
N LYS A 193 -2.46 9.27 -9.85
CA LYS A 193 -3.59 8.56 -10.47
C LYS A 193 -3.40 7.03 -10.55
N ASP A 194 -2.22 6.59 -10.95
CA ASP A 194 -1.92 5.16 -11.17
C ASP A 194 -1.88 4.40 -9.83
N CYS A 195 -1.30 5.00 -8.79
CA CYS A 195 -1.24 4.43 -7.46
C CYS A 195 -2.62 4.40 -6.81
N LEU A 196 -3.40 5.48 -6.98
CA LEU A 196 -4.77 5.56 -6.46
C LEU A 196 -5.70 4.54 -7.12
N LEU A 197 -5.53 4.28 -8.43
CA LEU A 197 -6.23 3.19 -9.11
C LEU A 197 -5.88 1.84 -8.47
N TRP A 198 -4.59 1.57 -8.27
CA TRP A 198 -4.16 0.32 -7.63
C TRP A 198 -4.71 0.16 -6.21
N ILE A 199 -4.63 1.21 -5.39
CA ILE A 199 -5.17 1.25 -4.02
C ILE A 199 -6.66 0.95 -4.03
N ALA A 200 -7.44 1.62 -4.89
CA ALA A 200 -8.89 1.45 -4.94
C ALA A 200 -9.30 0.02 -5.32
N PHE A 201 -8.57 -0.63 -6.23
CA PHE A 201 -8.85 -2.01 -6.61
C PHE A 201 -8.52 -2.99 -5.49
N ALA A 202 -7.35 -2.84 -4.85
CA ALA A 202 -6.97 -3.68 -3.71
C ALA A 202 -7.93 -3.51 -2.51
N ALA A 203 -8.34 -2.26 -2.25
CA ALA A 203 -9.28 -1.90 -1.21
C ALA A 203 -10.69 -2.43 -1.47
N ALA A 204 -11.23 -2.18 -2.66
CA ALA A 204 -12.52 -2.73 -3.06
C ALA A 204 -12.53 -4.25 -2.95
N ASP A 205 -11.41 -4.91 -3.29
CA ASP A 205 -11.28 -6.35 -3.17
C ASP A 205 -11.54 -6.84 -1.74
N ALA A 206 -10.91 -6.19 -0.76
CA ALA A 206 -11.10 -6.48 0.64
C ALA A 206 -12.50 -6.14 1.18
N LEU A 207 -13.08 -5.01 0.76
CA LEU A 207 -14.42 -4.59 1.22
C LEU A 207 -15.53 -5.58 0.85
N GLU A 208 -15.39 -6.32 -0.25
CA GLU A 208 -16.38 -7.33 -0.63
C GLU A 208 -16.28 -8.61 0.20
N MET A 209 -15.13 -8.88 0.81
CA MET A 209 -14.96 -10.04 1.71
C MET A 209 -15.77 -9.88 2.99
N SER A 210 -16.11 -8.65 3.37
CA SER A 210 -16.96 -8.35 4.51
C SER A 210 -18.43 -8.12 4.04
N PRO A 211 -19.39 -8.99 4.43
CA PRO A 211 -20.80 -8.85 4.07
C PRO A 211 -21.44 -7.48 4.31
N PRO A 212 -21.19 -6.76 5.44
CA PRO A 212 -21.78 -5.44 5.67
C PRO A 212 -21.34 -4.38 4.65
N PHE A 213 -20.12 -4.49 4.11
CA PHE A 213 -19.52 -3.49 3.22
C PHE A 213 -19.66 -3.84 1.74
N SER A 214 -19.73 -5.12 1.40
CA SER A 214 -19.86 -5.64 0.03
C SER A 214 -20.98 -4.97 -0.81
N ARG A 215 -22.09 -4.58 -0.17
CA ARG A 215 -23.23 -3.93 -0.86
C ARG A 215 -23.20 -2.39 -0.83
N LYS A 216 -22.40 -1.80 0.06
CA LYS A 216 -22.42 -0.36 0.35
C LYS A 216 -21.20 0.36 -0.19
N SER A 217 -20.09 -0.35 -0.39
CA SER A 217 -18.86 0.25 -0.85
C SER A 217 -19.05 0.98 -2.16
N MET A 218 -18.68 2.26 -2.16
CA MET A 218 -18.64 3.12 -3.35
C MET A 218 -17.21 3.36 -3.83
N VAL A 219 -16.20 2.71 -3.23
CA VAL A 219 -14.78 2.98 -3.52
C VAL A 219 -14.47 2.76 -4.99
N LEU A 220 -14.93 1.63 -5.54
CA LEU A 220 -14.68 1.28 -6.93
C LEU A 220 -15.49 2.19 -7.88
N GLU A 221 -16.78 2.38 -7.61
CA GLU A 221 -17.65 3.24 -8.40
C GLU A 221 -17.12 4.69 -8.46
N GLN A 222 -16.72 5.28 -7.34
CA GLN A 222 -16.16 6.64 -7.30
C GLN A 222 -14.82 6.73 -8.05
N THR A 223 -13.99 5.70 -7.93
CA THR A 223 -12.67 5.68 -8.61
C THR A 223 -12.83 5.61 -10.12
N LEU A 224 -13.72 4.73 -10.59
CA LEU A 224 -14.01 4.61 -12.02
C LEU A 224 -14.66 5.90 -12.58
N ASP A 225 -15.37 6.70 -11.77
CA ASP A 225 -15.97 7.98 -12.19
C ASP A 225 -14.93 9.08 -12.25
N ARG A 226 -13.94 9.00 -11.35
CA ARG A 226 -12.82 9.95 -11.29
C ARG A 226 -11.83 9.77 -12.45
N TYR A 227 -11.60 8.54 -12.89
CA TYR A 227 -10.63 8.22 -13.95
C TYR A 227 -11.26 7.47 -15.13
N PRO A 228 -12.22 8.09 -15.85
CA PRO A 228 -12.97 7.39 -16.90
C PRO A 228 -12.08 6.95 -18.06
N THR A 229 -11.06 7.73 -18.41
CA THR A 229 -10.14 7.46 -19.52
C THR A 229 -9.31 6.21 -19.31
N GLU A 230 -8.71 6.06 -18.13
CA GLU A 230 -7.85 4.94 -17.75
C GLU A 230 -8.65 3.66 -17.49
N THR A 231 -9.90 3.81 -17.04
CA THR A 231 -10.73 2.69 -16.58
C THR A 231 -11.76 2.22 -17.62
N SER A 232 -11.85 2.87 -18.78
CA SER A 232 -12.79 2.47 -19.85
C SER A 232 -12.45 1.11 -20.47
N ARG A 233 -11.17 0.71 -20.44
CA ARG A 233 -10.69 -0.53 -21.06
C ARG A 233 -9.82 -1.31 -20.09
N TRP A 234 -10.16 -2.59 -19.90
CA TRP A 234 -9.37 -3.48 -19.04
C TRP A 234 -7.92 -3.53 -19.46
N GLU A 235 -7.60 -3.55 -20.76
CA GLU A 235 -6.20 -3.62 -21.21
C GLU A 235 -5.36 -2.41 -20.80
N THR A 236 -5.99 -1.24 -20.63
CA THR A 236 -5.30 -0.03 -20.17
C THR A 236 -5.10 -0.08 -18.67
N LEU A 237 -6.15 -0.44 -17.93
CA LEU A 237 -6.12 -0.59 -16.50
C LEU A 237 -5.15 -1.70 -16.05
N ASP A 238 -5.17 -2.86 -16.68
CA ASP A 238 -4.28 -4.01 -16.43
C ASP A 238 -2.80 -3.59 -16.54
N LYS A 239 -2.44 -2.83 -17.58
CA LYS A 239 -1.09 -2.27 -17.74
C LYS A 239 -0.70 -1.34 -16.58
N ILE A 240 -1.62 -0.51 -16.10
CA ILE A 240 -1.38 0.37 -14.95
C ILE A 240 -1.16 -0.46 -13.69
N LEU A 241 -2.08 -1.38 -13.39
CA LEU A 241 -2.05 -2.21 -12.18
C LEU A 241 -0.81 -3.10 -12.11
N ARG A 242 -0.33 -3.64 -13.24
CA ARG A 242 0.89 -4.46 -13.34
C ARG A 242 2.19 -3.72 -12.99
N ARG A 243 2.20 -2.38 -12.98
CA ARG A 243 3.40 -1.61 -12.57
C ARG A 243 3.61 -1.62 -11.06
N PHE A 244 2.61 -2.03 -10.29
CA PHE A 244 2.63 -2.15 -8.84
C PHE A 244 2.81 -3.61 -8.41
N LEU A 245 2.32 -3.99 -7.23
CA LEU A 245 2.23 -5.38 -6.81
C LEU A 245 1.17 -6.10 -7.64
N TRP A 246 1.58 -7.19 -8.28
CA TRP A 246 0.74 -8.00 -9.15
C TRP A 246 0.70 -9.45 -8.68
N ASN A 247 -0.50 -10.02 -8.69
CA ASN A 247 -0.73 -11.43 -8.42
C ASN A 247 -1.86 -11.91 -9.34
N ASP A 248 -1.66 -13.03 -10.04
CA ASP A 248 -2.61 -13.48 -11.07
C ASP A 248 -3.95 -13.91 -10.49
N PHE A 249 -3.98 -14.41 -9.25
CA PHE A 249 -5.24 -14.69 -8.55
C PHE A 249 -6.02 -13.40 -8.32
N LEU A 250 -5.39 -12.37 -7.78
CA LEU A 250 -6.03 -11.06 -7.56
C LEU A 250 -6.46 -10.39 -8.86
N ALA A 251 -5.64 -10.49 -9.91
CA ALA A 251 -5.93 -9.94 -11.22
C ALA A 251 -7.26 -10.44 -11.81
N GLN A 252 -7.56 -11.73 -11.62
CA GLN A 252 -8.84 -12.30 -12.06
C GLN A 252 -10.02 -11.69 -11.30
N HIS A 253 -9.88 -11.49 -9.99
CA HIS A 253 -10.91 -10.85 -9.17
C HIS A 253 -11.11 -9.39 -9.56
N TRP A 254 -10.02 -8.64 -9.75
CA TRP A 254 -10.05 -7.25 -10.19
C TRP A 254 -10.74 -7.12 -11.55
N LYS A 255 -10.45 -8.02 -12.50
CA LYS A 255 -11.11 -8.02 -13.81
C LYS A 255 -12.61 -8.24 -13.69
N ARG A 256 -13.03 -9.28 -12.97
CA ARG A 256 -14.47 -9.59 -12.77
C ARG A 256 -15.21 -8.41 -12.15
N ARG A 257 -14.61 -7.75 -11.16
CA ARG A 257 -15.20 -6.57 -10.50
C ARG A 257 -15.29 -5.37 -11.42
N TRP A 258 -14.22 -5.09 -12.15
CA TRP A 258 -14.23 -4.04 -13.16
C TRP A 258 -15.35 -4.26 -14.18
N GLU A 259 -15.55 -5.50 -14.65
CA GLU A 259 -16.65 -5.83 -15.56
C GLU A 259 -18.03 -5.59 -14.92
N VAL A 260 -18.25 -6.03 -13.67
CA VAL A 260 -19.52 -5.82 -12.95
C VAL A 260 -19.80 -4.33 -12.76
N ALA A 261 -18.82 -3.55 -12.30
CA ALA A 261 -18.96 -2.12 -12.07
C ALA A 261 -19.21 -1.36 -13.39
N THR A 262 -18.50 -1.73 -14.46
CA THR A 262 -18.69 -1.15 -15.81
C THR A 262 -20.07 -1.46 -16.36
N ARG A 263 -20.57 -2.70 -16.20
CA ARG A 263 -21.93 -3.07 -16.61
C ARG A 263 -23.00 -2.31 -15.83
N ARG A 264 -22.82 -2.08 -14.52
CA ARG A 264 -23.74 -1.27 -13.71
C ARG A 264 -23.82 0.17 -14.22
N ARG A 265 -22.68 0.76 -14.59
CA ARG A 265 -22.62 2.12 -15.18
C ARG A 265 -23.34 2.22 -16.51
N LEU A 266 -23.14 1.23 -17.39
CA LEU A 266 -23.82 1.18 -18.68
C LEU A 266 -25.34 1.03 -18.54
N LYS A 267 -25.83 0.41 -17.47
CA LYS A 267 -27.28 0.29 -17.19
C LYS A 267 -27.89 1.53 -16.51
N ALA A 268 -27.07 2.34 -15.86
CA ALA A 268 -27.51 3.56 -15.18
C ALA A 268 -27.48 4.81 -16.07
N ARG A 269 -26.93 4.69 -17.29
CA ARG A 269 -26.96 5.71 -18.34
C ARG A 269 -28.02 5.36 -19.38
#